data_AF-A0AA92BJ02-F1
#
_entry.id   AF-A0AA92BJ02-F1
#
_cell.length_a   1.000
_cell.length_b   1.000
_cell.length_c   1.000
_cell.angle_alpha   90.00
_cell.angle_beta   90.00
_cell.angle_gamma   90.00
#
_symmetry.space_group_name_H-M   'P 1'
#
loop_
_entity.id
_entity.type
_entity.pdbx_description
1 polymer ?
#
loop_
_entity_poly.entity_id
_entity_poly.type
_entity_poly.pdbx_seq_one_letter_code
_entity_poly.pdbx_strand_id
1 'polypeptide(L)'
;PPAPGSAASKVVVMGKFDDITVGAMRVARENGFLTVKVALNNTSRSNKAMYYRFAWLGDDGFPVADEESWKVFNLYGSQASFLPAIAPVPKATDFRLEVKTQ
;
A
#
# COMPACT_ATOMS: atom_id res chain seq x y z
N PRO A 1 -4.13 19.20 -1.40
CA PRO A 1 -3.06 18.20 -1.17
C PRO A 1 -3.22 17.52 0.20
N PRO A 2 -3.02 16.20 0.32
CA PRO A 2 -3.02 15.52 1.63
C PRO A 2 -1.90 16.08 2.53
N ALA A 3 -2.09 16.03 3.85
CA ALA A 3 -1.10 16.55 4.79
C ALA A 3 0.22 15.75 4.69
N PRO A 4 1.40 16.39 4.72
CA PRO A 4 2.68 15.70 4.81
C PRO A 4 2.67 14.66 5.95
N GLY A 5 3.11 13.43 5.67
CA GLY A 5 3.08 12.32 6.65
C GLY A 5 1.74 11.58 6.82
N SER A 6 0.66 12.02 6.16
CA SER A 6 -0.63 11.32 6.17
C SER A 6 -0.58 10.00 5.39
N ALA A 7 -1.46 9.05 5.74
CA ALA A 7 -1.63 7.80 4.99
C ALA A 7 -1.89 8.02 3.48
N ALA A 8 -2.66 9.05 3.13
CA ALA A 8 -2.93 9.42 1.74
C ALA A 8 -1.66 9.84 0.97
N SER A 9 -0.66 10.42 1.64
CA SER A 9 0.60 10.83 1.04
C SER A 9 1.51 9.64 0.70
N LYS A 10 1.16 8.42 1.14
CA LYS A 10 1.90 7.18 0.88
C LYS A 10 1.33 6.38 -0.29
N VAL A 11 0.21 6.80 -0.89
CA VAL A 11 -0.43 6.10 -2.01
C VAL A 11 -0.06 6.76 -3.32
N VAL A 12 0.41 5.97 -4.29
CA VAL A 12 0.66 6.41 -5.67
C VAL A 12 -0.26 5.63 -6.59
N VAL A 13 -1.14 6.34 -7.29
CA VAL A 13 -2.06 5.74 -8.26
C VAL A 13 -1.42 5.77 -9.65
N MET A 14 -1.31 4.61 -10.29
CA MET A 14 -0.78 4.45 -11.64
C MET A 14 -1.90 4.11 -12.63
N GLY A 15 -2.49 5.14 -13.25
CA GLY A 15 -3.61 4.97 -14.16
C GLY A 15 -4.94 5.04 -13.42
N LYS A 16 -5.85 4.08 -13.70
CA LYS A 16 -7.17 4.05 -13.06
C LYS A 16 -7.10 3.40 -11.69
N PHE A 17 -7.87 3.93 -10.76
CA PHE A 17 -8.03 3.37 -9.42
C PHE A 17 -9.43 3.69 -8.92
N ASP A 18 -10.37 2.89 -9.41
CA ASP A 18 -11.80 3.11 -9.21
C ASP A 18 -12.37 2.06 -8.27
N ASP A 19 -13.40 2.46 -7.51
CA ASP A 19 -14.18 1.59 -6.62
C ASP A 19 -13.41 0.91 -5.48
N ILE A 20 -12.15 1.27 -5.25
CA ILE A 20 -11.37 0.84 -4.09
C ILE A 20 -10.85 2.08 -3.38
N THR A 21 -11.16 2.20 -2.09
CA THR A 21 -10.63 3.27 -1.24
C THR A 21 -9.55 2.72 -0.33
N VAL A 22 -8.43 3.43 -0.24
CA VAL A 22 -7.37 3.18 0.73
C VAL A 22 -7.70 3.93 2.02
N GLY A 23 -7.86 3.20 3.11
CA GLY A 23 -8.20 3.73 4.43
C GLY A 23 -6.98 3.94 5.32
N ALA A 24 -7.18 3.74 6.63
CA ALA A 24 -6.13 3.87 7.63
C ALA A 24 -4.95 2.90 7.36
N MET A 25 -3.75 3.39 7.61
CA MET A 25 -2.52 2.60 7.57
C MET A 25 -1.96 2.46 8.96
N ARG A 26 -1.57 1.25 9.34
CA ARG A 26 -0.82 0.98 10.57
C ARG A 26 0.59 0.58 10.20
N VAL A 27 1.55 1.16 10.91
CA VAL A 27 2.97 0.91 10.73
C VAL A 27 3.55 0.55 12.09
N ALA A 28 4.38 -0.49 12.12
CA ALA A 28 5.12 -0.90 13.31
C ALA A 28 6.53 -1.36 12.91
N ARG A 29 7.32 -1.69 13.91
CA ARG A 29 8.64 -2.30 13.72
C ARG A 29 8.69 -3.59 14.52
N GLU A 30 8.91 -4.69 13.82
CA GLU A 30 8.97 -6.04 14.38
C GLU A 30 10.29 -6.67 13.97
N ASN A 31 11.08 -7.15 14.94
CA ASN A 31 12.41 -7.72 14.71
C ASN A 31 13.35 -6.85 13.85
N GLY A 32 13.21 -5.53 13.94
CA GLY A 32 14.02 -4.58 13.18
C GLY A 32 13.53 -4.30 11.75
N PHE A 33 12.40 -4.88 11.33
CA PHE A 33 11.81 -4.65 10.02
C PHE A 33 10.55 -3.80 10.12
N LEU A 34 10.33 -2.94 9.13
CA LEU A 34 9.10 -2.16 9.02
C LEU A 34 7.95 -3.08 8.63
N THR A 35 6.89 -3.11 9.43
CA THR A 35 5.66 -3.86 9.13
C THR A 35 4.53 -2.87 8.86
N VAL A 36 3.72 -3.15 7.85
CA VAL A 36 2.67 -2.26 7.36
C VAL A 36 1.37 -3.05 7.21
N LYS A 37 0.26 -2.45 7.61
CA LYS A 37 -1.09 -2.97 7.35
C LYS A 37 -1.97 -1.84 6.83
N VAL A 38 -2.44 -1.96 5.59
CA VAL A 38 -3.24 -0.95 4.90
C VAL A 38 -4.70 -1.41 4.84
N ALA A 39 -5.63 -0.59 5.33
CA ALA A 39 -7.06 -0.85 5.15
C ALA A 39 -7.47 -0.58 3.70
N LEU A 40 -8.22 -1.50 3.11
CA LEU A 40 -8.82 -1.37 1.79
C LEU A 40 -10.31 -1.60 1.90
N ASN A 41 -11.08 -0.87 1.11
CA ASN A 41 -12.52 -1.09 1.01
C ASN A 41 -12.97 -1.02 -0.45
N ASN A 42 -13.64 -2.06 -0.92
CA ASN A 42 -14.34 -2.03 -2.20
C ASN A 42 -15.67 -1.30 -2.02
N THR A 43 -15.84 -0.17 -2.71
CA THR A 43 -17.05 0.64 -2.66
C THR A 43 -18.10 0.22 -3.71
N SER A 44 -17.75 -0.70 -4.61
CA SER A 44 -18.69 -1.30 -5.56
C SER A 44 -19.35 -2.55 -4.98
N ARG A 45 -20.54 -2.88 -5.50
CA ARG A 45 -21.22 -4.17 -5.27
C ARG A 45 -20.58 -5.33 -6.06
N SER A 46 -19.77 -5.03 -7.07
CA SER A 46 -19.06 -6.03 -7.87
C SER A 46 -17.69 -6.36 -7.28
N ASN A 47 -17.17 -7.56 -7.56
CA ASN A 47 -15.79 -7.88 -7.25
C ASN A 47 -14.83 -6.98 -8.02
N LYS A 48 -13.69 -6.68 -7.43
CA LYS A 48 -12.62 -5.87 -8.01
C LYS A 48 -11.27 -6.55 -7.83
N ALA A 49 -10.40 -6.36 -8.82
CA ALA A 49 -9.00 -6.73 -8.76
C ALA A 49 -8.15 -5.46 -8.77
N MET A 50 -7.22 -5.36 -7.82
CA MET A 50 -6.21 -4.31 -7.75
C MET A 50 -4.85 -4.94 -7.98
N TYR A 51 -4.02 -4.31 -8.80
CA TYR A 51 -2.58 -4.55 -8.79
C TYR A 51 -1.92 -3.60 -7.82
N TYR A 52 -0.98 -4.12 -7.03
CA TYR A 52 -0.24 -3.31 -6.08
C TYR A 52 1.20 -3.77 -5.91
N ARG A 53 2.02 -2.88 -5.38
CA ARG A 53 3.35 -3.20 -4.86
C ARG A 53 3.81 -2.15 -3.84
N PHE A 54 4.79 -2.50 -3.02
CA PHE A 54 5.42 -1.56 -2.11
C PHE A 54 6.78 -1.13 -2.64
N ALA A 55 7.04 0.18 -2.61
CA ALA A 55 8.39 0.72 -2.72
C ALA A 55 8.86 1.10 -1.32
N TRP A 56 9.91 0.45 -0.84
CA TRP A 56 10.45 0.65 0.52
C TRP A 56 11.50 1.76 0.52
N LEU A 57 11.36 2.71 1.44
CA LEU A 57 12.15 3.94 1.47
C LEU A 57 13.00 4.04 2.73
N GLY A 58 14.17 4.65 2.59
CA GLY A 58 15.02 5.07 3.69
C GLY A 58 14.50 6.35 4.36
N ASP A 59 15.20 6.78 5.40
CA ASP A 59 14.94 8.03 6.13
C ASP A 59 15.18 9.27 5.26
N ASP A 60 16.06 9.14 4.27
CA ASP A 60 16.30 10.09 3.18
C ASP A 60 15.21 10.11 2.09
N GLY A 61 14.24 9.18 2.16
CA GLY A 61 13.14 9.04 1.19
C GLY A 61 13.52 8.33 -0.12
N PHE A 62 14.76 7.85 -0.26
CA PHE A 62 15.19 7.09 -1.43
C PHE A 62 14.83 5.60 -1.32
N PRO A 63 14.61 4.89 -2.44
CA PRO A 63 14.39 3.45 -2.43
C PRO A 63 15.57 2.69 -1.80
N VAL A 64 15.27 1.78 -0.87
CA VAL A 64 16.30 1.00 -0.16
C VAL A 64 16.23 -0.50 -0.44
N ALA A 65 15.25 -0.94 -1.20
CA ALA A 65 15.08 -2.33 -1.63
C ALA A 65 14.89 -2.38 -3.16
N ASP A 66 15.07 -3.58 -3.71
CA ASP A 66 14.76 -3.85 -5.11
C ASP A 66 13.26 -3.62 -5.39
N GLU A 67 12.95 -3.27 -6.63
CA GLU A 67 11.60 -3.03 -7.08
C GLU A 67 10.73 -4.29 -6.94
N GLU A 68 9.64 -4.18 -6.19
CA GLU A 68 8.69 -5.29 -6.08
C GLU A 68 7.95 -5.54 -7.40
N SER A 69 7.73 -6.81 -7.72
CA SER A 69 6.79 -7.20 -8.78
C SER A 69 5.36 -6.83 -8.41
N TRP A 70 4.56 -6.48 -9.41
CA TRP A 70 3.13 -6.24 -9.23
C TRP A 70 2.42 -7.51 -8.73
N LYS A 71 1.72 -7.38 -7.61
CA LYS A 71 0.87 -8.42 -7.01
C LYS A 71 -0.60 -8.12 -7.29
N VAL A 72 -1.44 -9.14 -7.32
CA VAL A 72 -2.90 -8.99 -7.47
C VAL A 72 -3.58 -9.18 -6.12
N PHE A 73 -4.51 -8.29 -5.79
CA PHE A 73 -5.39 -8.41 -4.63
C PHE A 73 -6.85 -8.35 -5.07
N ASN A 74 -7.61 -9.39 -4.74
CA ASN A 74 -9.03 -9.48 -5.06
C ASN A 74 -9.86 -9.04 -3.85
N LEU A 75 -10.83 -8.16 -4.09
CA LEU A 75 -11.82 -7.71 -3.12
C LEU A 75 -13.20 -8.06 -3.61
N TYR A 76 -13.98 -8.77 -2.80
CA TYR A 76 -15.39 -9.01 -3.08
C TYR A 76 -16.21 -7.71 -2.99
N GLY A 77 -17.40 -7.70 -3.59
CA GLY A 77 -18.32 -6.57 -3.51
C GLY A 77 -18.56 -6.12 -2.06
N SER A 78 -18.46 -4.81 -1.82
CA SER A 78 -18.61 -4.18 -0.49
C SER A 78 -17.64 -4.68 0.59
N GLN A 79 -16.58 -5.41 0.22
CA GLN A 79 -15.64 -5.98 1.20
C GLN A 79 -14.67 -4.92 1.72
N ALA A 80 -14.58 -4.84 3.05
CA ALA A 80 -13.43 -4.27 3.74
C ALA A 80 -12.39 -5.37 4.00
N SER A 81 -11.11 -5.08 3.74
CA SER A 81 -10.00 -6.00 3.96
C SER A 81 -8.74 -5.25 4.37
N PHE A 82 -7.68 -6.01 4.66
CA PHE A 82 -6.37 -5.45 5.00
C PHE A 82 -5.30 -6.06 4.10
N LEU A 83 -4.39 -5.18 3.65
CA LEU A 83 -3.21 -5.54 2.89
C LEU A 83 -1.97 -5.45 3.80
N PRO A 84 -1.42 -6.59 4.27
CA PRO A 84 -0.19 -6.60 5.05
C PRO A 84 1.06 -6.62 4.17
N ALA A 85 2.16 -6.05 4.69
CA ALA A 85 3.49 -6.15 4.09
C ALA A 85 4.59 -6.00 5.16
N ILE A 86 5.76 -6.59 4.89
CA ILE A 86 6.97 -6.45 5.71
C ILE A 86 8.08 -6.00 4.77
N ALA A 87 8.86 -5.00 5.17
CA ALA A 87 10.00 -4.56 4.40
C ALA A 87 11.02 -5.70 4.25
N PRO A 88 11.64 -5.87 3.07
CA PRO A 88 12.63 -6.92 2.85
C PRO A 88 13.98 -6.61 3.49
N VAL A 89 14.20 -5.35 3.93
CA VAL A 89 15.45 -4.89 4.54
C VAL A 89 15.18 -4.06 5.80
N PRO A 90 16.04 -4.15 6.84
CA PRO A 90 15.84 -3.45 8.11
C PRO A 90 16.08 -1.93 8.02
N LYS A 91 16.73 -1.46 6.95
CA LYS A 91 16.96 -0.02 6.71
C LYS A 91 15.72 0.73 6.20
N ALA A 92 14.63 0.03 5.84
CA ALA A 92 13.39 0.70 5.46
C ALA A 92 12.75 1.38 6.67
N THR A 93 12.50 2.68 6.53
CA THR A 93 11.84 3.53 7.55
C THR A 93 10.51 4.06 7.05
N ASP A 94 10.27 4.06 5.73
CA ASP A 94 8.99 4.41 5.13
C ASP A 94 8.67 3.54 3.90
N PHE A 95 7.51 3.77 3.28
CA PHE A 95 7.06 3.10 2.08
C PHE A 95 6.16 3.99 1.21
N ARG A 96 6.05 3.61 -0.06
CA ARG A 96 4.95 4.00 -0.97
C ARG A 96 4.18 2.74 -1.38
N LEU A 97 2.85 2.82 -1.31
CA LEU A 97 1.94 1.83 -1.87
C LEU A 97 1.55 2.28 -3.28
N GLU A 98 2.06 1.59 -4.28
CA GLU A 98 1.73 1.84 -5.68
C GLU A 98 0.57 0.95 -6.09
N VAL A 99 -0.48 1.53 -6.70
CA VAL A 99 -1.72 0.82 -7.01
C VAL A 99 -2.26 1.17 -8.39
N LYS A 100 -2.97 0.22 -8.98
CA LYS A 100 -3.82 0.41 -10.17
C LYS A 100 -4.90 -0.65 -10.20
N THR A 101 -6.05 -0.34 -10.81
CA THR A 101 -7.05 -1.35 -11.17
C THR A 101 -6.82 -1.84 -12.61
N GLN A 102 -7.37 -3.01 -12.94
CA GLN A 102 -7.61 -3.37 -14.34
C GLN A 102 -8.52 -2.36 -15.03
#